data_AF-A0A3C1PLL2-F1
#
_entry.id   AF-A0A3C1PLL2-F1
#
_cell.length_a   1.000
_cell.length_b   1.000
_cell.length_c   1.000
_cell.angle_alpha   90.00
_cell.angle_beta   90.00
_cell.angle_gamma   90.00
#
_symmetry.space_group_name_H-M   'P 1'
#
loop_
_entity.id
_entity.type
_entity.pdbx_description
1 polymer ?
#
loop_
_entity_poly.entity_id
_entity_poly.type
_entity_poly.pdbx_seq_one_letter_code
_entity_poly.pdbx_strand_id
1 'polypeptide(L)'
;MEMVDNPFKTGINTTNKVAKFTALQAGQPWALTFSSGIGTFKFDETNSIVKIMVYKTRISGFAMKFEGGSPVKEIKIANTKINEWEELTFDFTSLKGISYDKIVIIPDFDERPSDNVILLDNISFNSLPPVTNPLNTINFEAAGTGADWTWTMDQNGSNPALEIVANPFKNGINTSEKVAKFTATDAGLDWALIHSEGIQTFIFDENNSFVKIMVYKTVKSDVGLKFEGPGGNKEIKVMNTKINEWEEMVFDFSSVKGNSYNKIVIIPDFAPRTADNVVYLDNISFNKPEPIVNPLNTVNFEAGGVGADWVWTVAGNGESAPVTVVTNPFKIGINTSEKVAMFTTKAAGESWALFHSGDIKTFVFTEDNSSVKIMVYKTVKTNVGIKFEGASDAKEILVANTKINEWEELTFDFSGVIGNSYNKIVIIPDFEARTTDNVIYLDNISFNK
;
A
#
# COMPACT_ATOMS: atom_id res chain seq x y z
N MET A 1 13.18 35.36 30.52
CA MET A 1 13.05 35.88 29.15
C MET A 1 12.87 37.39 29.25
N GLU A 2 13.53 38.15 28.38
CA GLU A 2 13.46 39.62 28.35
C GLU A 2 13.28 40.11 26.91
N MET A 3 12.64 41.26 26.71
CA MET A 3 12.56 41.89 25.37
C MET A 3 13.76 42.83 25.18
N VAL A 4 14.49 42.66 24.08
CA VAL A 4 15.70 43.45 23.77
C VAL A 4 15.62 44.02 22.35
N ASP A 5 16.45 45.02 22.04
CA ASP A 5 16.65 45.43 20.64
C ASP A 5 17.19 44.26 19.83
N ASN A 6 16.62 44.04 18.64
CA ASN A 6 17.08 42.99 17.75
C ASN A 6 18.50 43.31 17.26
N PRO A 7 19.53 42.57 17.71
CA PRO A 7 20.91 42.83 17.30
C PRO A 7 21.20 42.29 15.88
N PHE A 8 20.30 41.47 15.32
CA PHE A 8 20.47 40.77 14.05
C PHE A 8 19.28 41.00 13.11
N LYS A 9 19.04 42.25 12.69
CA LYS A 9 17.95 42.60 11.75
C LYS A 9 18.28 42.18 10.31
N THR A 10 18.23 40.89 10.03
CA THR A 10 18.71 40.29 8.78
C THR A 10 17.82 39.14 8.34
N GLY A 11 17.87 38.80 7.04
CA GLY A 11 17.12 37.67 6.49
C GLY A 11 15.61 37.79 6.71
N ILE A 12 15.02 36.73 7.26
CA ILE A 12 13.56 36.62 7.48
C ILE A 12 13.05 37.45 8.66
N ASN A 13 13.92 37.97 9.53
CA ASN A 13 13.51 38.76 10.68
C ASN A 13 14.20 40.13 10.73
N THR A 14 13.42 41.18 10.44
CA THR A 14 13.85 42.58 10.46
C THR A 14 13.14 43.41 11.54
N THR A 15 12.52 42.78 12.53
CA THR A 15 11.78 43.47 13.60
C THR A 15 12.73 44.28 14.50
N ASN A 16 12.18 45.27 15.20
CA ASN A 16 12.98 46.13 16.08
C ASN A 16 13.33 45.49 17.43
N LYS A 17 12.45 44.65 17.94
CA LYS A 17 12.57 44.01 19.26
C LYS A 17 12.40 42.51 19.11
N VAL A 18 13.12 41.75 19.93
CA VAL A 18 13.04 40.28 19.98
C VAL A 18 13.00 39.83 21.43
N ALA A 19 12.46 38.64 21.67
CA ALA A 19 12.54 37.99 22.97
C ALA A 19 13.89 37.29 23.10
N LYS A 20 14.62 37.57 24.18
CA LYS A 20 15.90 36.95 24.51
C LYS A 20 15.72 35.97 25.68
N PHE A 21 16.19 34.76 25.46
CA PHE A 21 16.32 33.72 26.48
C PHE A 21 17.80 33.41 26.69
N THR A 22 18.30 33.61 27.91
CA THR A 22 19.65 33.19 28.30
C THR A 22 19.55 31.85 29.00
N ALA A 23 19.96 30.80 28.31
CA ALA A 23 20.09 29.49 28.86
C ALA A 23 21.40 29.44 29.66
N LEU A 24 21.32 29.48 30.99
CA LEU A 24 22.49 29.55 31.89
C LEU A 24 23.29 28.25 31.93
N GLN A 25 24.62 28.30 32.06
CA GLN A 25 25.47 27.11 32.21
C GLN A 25 25.02 26.20 33.36
N ALA A 26 24.66 26.79 34.51
CA ALA A 26 24.17 26.08 35.68
C ALA A 26 22.67 25.72 35.61
N GLY A 27 21.98 26.10 34.52
CA GLY A 27 20.57 25.82 34.32
C GLY A 27 20.32 24.40 33.83
N GLN A 28 19.12 23.88 34.09
CA GLN A 28 18.72 22.58 33.58
C GLN A 28 18.70 22.57 32.04
N PRO A 29 18.98 21.42 31.39
CA PRO A 29 18.92 21.30 29.94
C PRO A 29 17.54 21.65 29.39
N TRP A 30 16.46 21.36 30.12
CA TRP A 30 15.06 21.67 29.76
C TRP A 30 14.53 23.00 30.34
N ALA A 31 15.41 23.97 30.60
CA ALA A 31 14.98 25.29 31.08
C ALA A 31 13.95 25.91 30.11
N LEU A 32 12.82 26.37 30.66
CA LEU A 32 11.64 26.76 29.88
C LEU A 32 11.18 28.19 30.18
N THR A 33 10.34 28.71 29.29
CA THR A 33 9.54 29.91 29.51
C THR A 33 8.09 29.61 29.11
N PHE A 34 7.14 30.27 29.75
CA PHE A 34 5.72 30.08 29.44
C PHE A 34 4.96 31.40 29.47
N SER A 35 3.87 31.46 28.71
CA SER A 35 2.98 32.62 28.68
C SER A 35 2.06 32.64 29.89
N SER A 36 1.67 33.84 30.33
CA SER A 36 0.53 34.04 31.25
C SER A 36 -0.46 35.02 30.63
N GLY A 37 -1.77 34.76 30.78
CA GLY A 37 -2.81 35.71 30.38
C GLY A 37 -3.07 35.82 28.88
N ILE A 38 -2.83 34.77 28.09
CA ILE A 38 -3.15 34.74 26.66
C ILE A 38 -4.63 34.48 26.35
N GLY A 39 -5.44 34.22 27.38
CA GLY A 39 -6.82 33.74 27.22
C GLY A 39 -6.87 32.28 26.77
N THR A 40 -8.09 31.76 26.61
CA THR A 40 -8.32 30.41 26.09
C THR A 40 -8.54 30.47 24.58
N PHE A 41 -7.87 29.60 23.84
CA PHE A 41 -8.09 29.41 22.40
C PHE A 41 -8.22 27.92 22.09
N LYS A 42 -8.81 27.60 20.94
CA LYS A 42 -9.07 26.23 20.49
C LYS A 42 -8.32 25.96 19.20
N PHE A 43 -7.65 24.82 19.09
CA PHE A 43 -7.03 24.41 17.82
C PHE A 43 -8.10 23.97 16.82
N ASP A 44 -7.98 24.46 15.58
CA ASP A 44 -8.79 24.09 14.42
C ASP A 44 -7.93 24.10 13.14
N GLU A 45 -8.57 23.95 11.97
CA GLU A 45 -7.88 23.86 10.68
C GLU A 45 -7.11 25.13 10.29
N THR A 46 -7.41 26.27 10.91
CA THR A 46 -6.86 27.58 10.57
C THR A 46 -5.65 27.98 11.43
N ASN A 47 -5.38 27.26 12.52
CA ASN A 47 -4.39 27.68 13.51
C ASN A 47 -3.50 26.54 14.08
N SER A 48 -3.66 25.30 13.61
CA SER A 48 -2.94 24.13 14.16
C SER A 48 -1.47 24.00 13.73
N ILE A 49 -0.98 24.85 12.82
CA ILE A 49 0.44 24.93 12.46
C ILE A 49 1.05 26.16 13.11
N VAL A 50 1.91 25.92 14.10
CA VAL A 50 2.55 27.00 14.86
C VAL A 50 3.98 27.19 14.35
N LYS A 51 4.30 28.42 13.99
CA LYS A 51 5.64 28.78 13.52
C LYS A 51 6.28 29.78 14.49
N ILE A 52 7.60 29.71 14.63
CA ILE A 52 8.38 30.68 15.41
C ILE A 52 9.73 30.92 14.75
N MET A 53 10.17 32.18 14.72
CA MET A 53 11.52 32.51 14.28
C MET A 53 12.50 32.39 15.44
N VAL A 54 13.61 31.71 15.21
CA VAL A 54 14.69 31.53 16.18
C VAL A 54 16.03 31.97 15.61
N TYR A 55 16.89 32.53 16.45
CA TYR A 55 18.30 32.76 16.14
C TYR A 55 19.13 32.07 17.22
N LYS A 56 19.95 31.09 16.81
CA LYS A 56 20.77 30.27 17.70
C LYS A 56 22.22 30.23 17.19
N THR A 57 23.17 30.12 18.11
CA THR A 57 24.61 30.02 17.81
C THR A 57 25.10 28.57 17.68
N ARG A 58 24.22 27.60 17.96
CA ARG A 58 24.46 26.16 17.83
C ARG A 58 23.19 25.42 17.42
N ILE A 59 23.36 24.23 16.88
CA ILE A 59 22.28 23.26 16.69
C ILE A 59 21.95 22.66 18.06
N SER A 60 20.69 22.77 18.48
CA SER A 60 20.17 22.03 19.64
C SER A 60 18.66 21.88 19.56
N GLY A 61 18.10 20.99 20.37
CA GLY A 61 16.65 20.82 20.45
C GLY A 61 15.92 22.11 20.84
N PHE A 62 14.74 22.31 20.27
CA PHE A 62 13.78 23.33 20.59
C PHE A 62 12.42 22.64 20.71
N ALA A 63 11.71 22.85 21.82
CA ALA A 63 10.37 22.30 21.97
C ALA A 63 9.33 23.36 22.24
N MET A 64 8.14 23.05 21.77
CA MET A 64 6.92 23.80 22.05
C MET A 64 5.85 22.82 22.53
N LYS A 65 5.07 23.25 23.53
CA LYS A 65 3.86 22.54 23.98
C LYS A 65 2.80 23.53 24.44
N PHE A 66 1.56 23.06 24.49
CA PHE A 66 0.42 23.82 24.98
C PHE A 66 -0.20 23.14 26.20
N GLU A 67 -0.50 23.92 27.24
CA GLU A 67 -1.10 23.45 28.50
C GLU A 67 -2.44 24.16 28.77
N GLY A 68 -3.17 23.70 29.78
CA GLY A 68 -4.54 24.13 30.09
C GLY A 68 -5.63 23.24 29.47
N GLY A 69 -5.26 22.42 28.49
CA GLY A 69 -6.09 21.39 27.86
C GLY A 69 -5.52 19.98 28.04
N SER A 70 -6.30 18.95 27.67
CA SER A 70 -5.89 17.55 27.66
C SER A 70 -6.29 16.90 26.32
N PRO A 71 -5.39 16.14 25.65
CA PRO A 71 -4.03 15.80 26.08
C PRO A 71 -3.03 16.96 25.92
N VAL A 72 -1.89 16.88 26.61
CA VAL A 72 -0.73 17.76 26.37
C VAL A 72 0.25 17.03 25.46
N LYS A 73 0.69 17.67 24.37
CA LYS A 73 1.70 17.13 23.45
C LYS A 73 2.87 18.10 23.36
N GLU A 74 4.06 17.60 23.63
CA GLU A 74 5.32 18.32 23.39
C GLU A 74 5.88 17.90 22.03
N ILE A 75 6.23 18.88 21.21
CA ILE A 75 6.89 18.66 19.92
C ILE A 75 8.29 19.26 20.03
N LYS A 76 9.31 18.42 19.88
CA LYS A 76 10.72 18.80 19.92
C LYS A 76 11.34 18.58 18.53
N ILE A 77 11.94 19.63 17.99
CA ILE A 77 12.71 19.60 16.74
C ILE A 77 14.06 20.30 16.96
N ALA A 78 15.08 19.99 16.16
CA ALA A 78 16.33 20.73 16.18
C ALA A 78 16.28 21.88 15.15
N ASN A 79 16.91 23.01 15.48
CA ASN A 79 17.23 24.01 14.46
C ASN A 79 18.28 23.45 13.50
N THR A 80 18.28 23.89 12.25
CA THR A 80 19.23 23.45 11.21
C THR A 80 20.28 24.51 10.89
N LYS A 81 20.06 25.75 11.33
CA LYS A 81 20.92 26.90 11.05
C LYS A 81 21.57 27.45 12.30
N ILE A 82 22.72 28.09 12.14
CA ILE A 82 23.44 28.80 13.19
C ILE A 82 23.81 30.22 12.73
N ASN A 83 23.78 31.18 13.66
CA ASN A 83 24.10 32.58 13.40
C ASN A 83 23.29 33.23 12.27
N GLU A 84 22.07 32.75 12.06
CA GLU A 84 21.07 33.35 11.17
C GLU A 84 19.67 33.03 11.71
N TRP A 85 18.67 33.79 11.26
CA TRP A 85 17.27 33.52 11.60
C TRP A 85 16.73 32.31 10.84
N GLU A 86 16.05 31.42 11.56
CA GLU A 86 15.38 30.24 11.05
C GLU A 86 13.92 30.24 11.52
N GLU A 87 12.99 29.87 10.63
CA GLU A 87 11.59 29.62 11.00
C GLU A 87 11.40 28.14 11.32
N LEU A 88 11.07 27.83 12.57
CA LEU A 88 10.71 26.50 13.02
C LEU A 88 9.20 26.30 12.92
N THR A 89 8.78 25.13 12.43
CA THR A 89 7.36 24.79 12.24
C THR A 89 6.96 23.59 13.11
N PHE A 90 5.86 23.73 13.85
CA PHE A 90 5.31 22.72 14.75
C PHE A 90 3.89 22.35 14.34
N ASP A 91 3.63 21.04 14.18
CA ASP A 91 2.33 20.51 13.77
C ASP A 91 1.50 19.99 14.96
N PHE A 92 0.53 20.79 15.38
CA PHE A 92 -0.42 20.46 16.43
C PHE A 92 -1.79 20.02 15.88
N THR A 93 -1.89 19.61 14.60
CA THR A 93 -3.16 19.17 13.99
C THR A 93 -3.84 18.02 14.74
N SER A 94 -3.06 17.16 15.41
CA SER A 94 -3.61 16.09 16.27
C SER A 94 -4.34 16.59 17.52
N LEU A 95 -4.24 17.87 17.85
CA LEU A 95 -4.89 18.52 19.00
C LEU A 95 -6.10 19.38 18.59
N LYS A 96 -6.51 19.34 17.32
CA LYS A 96 -7.72 20.02 16.86
C LYS A 96 -8.92 19.64 17.71
N GLY A 97 -9.72 20.63 18.09
CA GLY A 97 -10.87 20.44 18.97
C GLY A 97 -10.57 20.70 20.45
N ILE A 98 -9.31 20.81 20.85
CA ILE A 98 -8.92 21.01 22.26
C ILE A 98 -8.60 22.48 22.53
N SER A 99 -9.02 22.96 23.70
CA SER A 99 -8.76 24.32 24.18
C SER A 99 -7.52 24.36 25.07
N TYR A 100 -6.68 25.39 24.89
CA TYR A 100 -5.47 25.64 25.67
C TYR A 100 -5.42 27.10 26.11
N ASP A 101 -4.69 27.39 27.18
CA ASP A 101 -4.54 28.74 27.74
C ASP A 101 -3.08 29.11 28.06
N LYS A 102 -2.14 28.24 27.68
CA LYS A 102 -0.72 28.43 27.94
C LYS A 102 0.14 27.89 26.81
N ILE A 103 1.09 28.72 26.35
CA ILE A 103 2.20 28.33 25.48
C ILE A 103 3.42 28.09 26.36
N VAL A 104 4.09 26.96 26.19
CA VAL A 104 5.35 26.64 26.84
C VAL A 104 6.42 26.42 25.78
N ILE A 105 7.56 27.08 25.94
CA ILE A 105 8.70 27.01 25.05
C ILE A 105 9.91 26.53 25.84
N ILE A 106 10.63 25.55 25.28
CA ILE A 106 11.89 25.02 25.78
C ILE A 106 12.94 25.30 24.68
N PRO A 107 13.66 26.44 24.74
CA PRO A 107 14.44 26.93 23.60
C PRO A 107 15.74 26.15 23.29
N ASP A 108 16.21 25.37 24.25
CA ASP A 108 17.45 24.62 24.23
C ASP A 108 17.26 23.34 25.06
N PHE A 109 17.93 22.24 24.71
CA PHE A 109 17.82 20.94 25.40
C PHE A 109 19.15 20.33 25.80
N ASP A 110 20.27 20.94 25.42
CA ASP A 110 21.58 20.31 25.63
C ASP A 110 22.29 20.95 26.82
N GLU A 111 23.05 20.13 27.52
CA GLU A 111 24.09 20.63 28.42
C GLU A 111 25.00 21.60 27.65
N ARG A 112 25.45 22.64 28.36
CA ARG A 112 26.14 23.76 27.74
C ARG A 112 27.37 24.12 28.56
N PRO A 113 28.55 24.31 27.93
CA PRO A 113 29.80 24.64 28.61
C PRO A 113 29.86 26.11 29.07
N SER A 114 28.92 26.94 28.61
CA SER A 114 28.76 28.35 29.01
C SER A 114 27.29 28.76 28.82
N ASP A 115 26.94 29.94 29.30
CA ASP A 115 25.65 30.56 28.99
C ASP A 115 25.44 30.64 27.47
N ASN A 116 24.22 30.34 27.03
CA ASN A 116 23.83 30.37 25.64
C ASN A 116 22.66 31.34 25.44
N VAL A 117 22.76 32.22 24.44
CA VAL A 117 21.70 33.19 24.13
C VAL A 117 20.90 32.70 22.94
N ILE A 118 19.58 32.61 23.13
CA ILE A 118 18.62 32.27 22.10
C ILE A 118 17.69 33.46 21.92
N LEU A 119 17.51 33.91 20.67
CA LEU A 119 16.53 34.94 20.34
C LEU A 119 15.32 34.30 19.67
N LEU A 120 14.13 34.76 20.05
CA LEU A 120 12.83 34.28 19.60
C LEU A 120 12.02 35.45 19.09
N ASP A 121 11.25 35.23 18.04
CA ASP A 121 10.32 36.23 17.53
C ASP A 121 9.21 35.61 16.66
N ASN A 122 8.21 36.42 16.31
CA ASN A 122 7.20 36.11 15.29
C ASN A 122 6.54 34.73 15.47
N ILE A 123 6.00 34.47 16.66
CA ILE A 123 5.12 33.30 16.86
C ILE A 123 3.84 33.53 16.06
N SER A 124 3.53 32.62 15.13
CA SER A 124 2.31 32.68 14.32
C SER A 124 1.56 31.36 14.34
N PHE A 125 0.23 31.45 14.22
CA PHE A 125 -0.68 30.31 14.11
C PHE A 125 -1.25 30.31 12.70
N ASN A 126 -1.14 29.18 12.03
CA ASN A 126 -1.40 29.06 10.61
C ASN A 126 -2.26 27.83 10.33
N SER A 127 -2.95 27.85 9.19
CA SER A 127 -3.61 26.67 8.68
C SER A 127 -2.56 25.64 8.25
N LEU A 128 -2.95 24.37 8.19
CA LEU A 128 -2.17 23.41 7.41
C LEU A 128 -2.09 23.95 5.98
N PRO A 129 -0.90 24.10 5.38
CA PRO A 129 -0.82 24.46 3.96
C PRO A 129 -1.64 23.42 3.17
N PRO A 130 -2.28 23.82 2.06
CA PRO A 130 -2.98 22.88 1.20
C PRO A 130 -2.00 21.76 0.86
N VAL A 131 -2.35 20.53 1.26
CA VAL A 131 -1.55 19.37 0.88
C VAL A 131 -1.72 19.22 -0.63
N THR A 132 -0.71 19.62 -1.39
CA THR A 132 -0.66 19.34 -2.82
C THR A 132 -0.33 17.86 -2.96
N ASN A 133 -1.37 17.05 -3.17
CA ASN A 133 -1.27 15.63 -3.49
C ASN A 133 -0.86 15.43 -4.95
N PRO A 134 0.43 15.54 -5.26
CA PRO A 134 1.14 14.28 -5.44
C PRO A 134 2.60 14.33 -4.98
N LEU A 135 3.02 13.31 -4.25
CA LEU A 135 4.40 12.86 -4.35
C LEU A 135 4.65 12.50 -5.82
N ASN A 136 5.59 13.18 -6.45
CA ASN A 136 6.11 12.77 -7.74
C ASN A 136 6.61 11.32 -7.65
N THR A 137 6.62 10.62 -8.79
CA THR A 137 7.20 9.27 -8.85
C THR A 137 8.64 9.33 -8.35
N ILE A 138 8.95 8.50 -7.36
CA ILE A 138 10.29 8.36 -6.80
C ILE A 138 11.05 7.43 -7.74
N ASN A 139 11.99 7.99 -8.49
CA ASN A 139 12.66 7.31 -9.61
C ASN A 139 14.18 7.29 -9.49
N PHE A 140 14.76 7.88 -8.44
CA PHE A 140 16.21 7.87 -8.16
C PHE A 140 17.11 8.43 -9.28
N GLU A 141 16.53 9.10 -10.27
CA GLU A 141 17.25 9.72 -11.38
C GLU A 141 18.00 10.97 -10.93
N ALA A 142 19.02 11.38 -11.68
CA ALA A 142 19.75 12.61 -11.37
C ALA A 142 18.79 13.82 -11.39
N ALA A 143 18.73 14.57 -10.28
CA ALA A 143 17.73 15.63 -10.03
C ALA A 143 16.26 15.16 -10.04
N GLY A 144 16.01 13.85 -10.00
CA GLY A 144 14.71 13.20 -9.87
C GLY A 144 14.28 13.07 -8.41
N THR A 145 13.01 12.69 -8.19
CA THR A 145 12.47 12.55 -6.84
C THR A 145 13.08 11.34 -6.16
N GLY A 146 13.51 11.50 -4.91
CA GLY A 146 14.14 10.44 -4.11
C GLY A 146 15.65 10.33 -4.25
N ALA A 147 16.26 10.95 -5.26
CA ALA A 147 17.71 10.87 -5.47
C ALA A 147 18.51 11.65 -4.43
N ASP A 148 18.02 12.84 -4.03
CA ASP A 148 18.66 13.71 -3.04
C ASP A 148 18.12 13.51 -1.62
N TRP A 149 17.27 12.50 -1.41
CA TRP A 149 16.71 12.20 -0.10
C TRP A 149 17.71 11.45 0.77
N THR A 150 17.61 11.65 2.08
CA THR A 150 18.30 10.79 3.04
C THR A 150 17.50 9.50 3.23
N TRP A 151 18.10 8.38 2.82
CA TRP A 151 17.58 7.03 3.06
C TRP A 151 18.40 6.35 4.15
N THR A 152 17.76 6.03 5.27
CA THR A 152 18.39 5.37 6.40
C THR A 152 18.14 3.87 6.32
N MET A 153 19.22 3.08 6.37
CA MET A 153 19.17 1.64 6.51
C MET A 153 18.92 1.27 7.99
N ASP A 154 18.05 0.30 8.25
CA ASP A 154 17.85 -0.24 9.59
C ASP A 154 17.64 -1.76 9.56
N GLN A 155 17.96 -2.40 10.69
CA GLN A 155 17.80 -3.83 10.95
C GLN A 155 18.53 -4.77 9.96
N ASN A 156 19.54 -4.27 9.25
CA ASN A 156 20.29 -5.00 8.22
C ASN A 156 21.76 -5.26 8.65
N GLY A 157 21.94 -5.80 9.85
CA GLY A 157 23.26 -6.09 10.42
C GLY A 157 24.03 -4.81 10.74
N SER A 158 25.09 -4.53 9.97
CA SER A 158 25.88 -3.29 10.11
C SER A 158 25.18 -2.03 9.58
N ASN A 159 23.99 -2.19 8.99
CA ASN A 159 23.21 -1.15 8.33
C ASN A 159 24.01 -0.41 7.23
N PRO A 160 24.48 -1.12 6.18
CA PRO A 160 25.14 -0.46 5.05
C PRO A 160 24.20 0.55 4.37
N ALA A 161 24.75 1.66 3.90
CA ALA A 161 23.95 2.69 3.24
C ALA A 161 23.27 2.15 1.96
N LEU A 162 22.08 2.67 1.65
CA LEU A 162 21.41 2.40 0.38
C LEU A 162 22.26 2.92 -0.78
N GLU A 163 22.47 2.11 -1.81
CA GLU A 163 23.24 2.50 -2.99
C GLU A 163 22.30 2.94 -4.13
N ILE A 164 22.52 4.12 -4.70
CA ILE A 164 21.87 4.52 -5.96
C ILE A 164 22.84 4.27 -7.12
N VAL A 165 22.55 3.24 -7.93
CA VAL A 165 23.49 2.71 -8.93
C VAL A 165 22.94 2.82 -10.34
N ALA A 166 23.80 2.67 -11.36
CA ALA A 166 23.32 2.49 -12.73
C ALA A 166 22.45 1.23 -12.80
N ASN A 167 21.28 1.32 -13.43
CA ASN A 167 20.38 0.18 -13.59
C ASN A 167 21.11 -0.96 -14.32
N PRO A 168 21.38 -2.11 -13.65
CA PRO A 168 22.10 -3.22 -14.27
C PRO A 168 21.22 -4.00 -15.26
N PHE A 169 19.90 -3.81 -15.20
CA PHE A 169 18.90 -4.55 -15.96
C PHE A 169 17.95 -3.60 -16.69
N LYS A 170 18.47 -2.76 -17.59
CA LYS A 170 17.67 -1.83 -18.41
C LYS A 170 16.88 -2.54 -19.50
N ASN A 171 15.86 -3.29 -19.13
CA ASN A 171 15.05 -4.07 -20.05
C ASN A 171 13.61 -4.25 -19.52
N GLY A 172 12.73 -4.79 -20.37
CA GLY A 172 11.35 -5.05 -19.99
C GLY A 172 10.62 -3.77 -19.60
N ILE A 173 9.97 -3.78 -18.45
CA ILE A 173 9.15 -2.65 -17.96
C ILE A 173 9.98 -1.52 -17.35
N ASN A 174 11.24 -1.76 -16.97
CA ASN A 174 12.10 -0.73 -16.39
C ASN A 174 13.31 -0.44 -17.28
N THR A 175 13.31 0.75 -17.87
CA THR A 175 14.39 1.24 -18.75
C THR A 175 15.12 2.45 -18.17
N SER A 176 14.95 2.71 -16.87
CA SER A 176 15.59 3.82 -16.15
C SER A 176 17.11 3.76 -16.19
N GLU A 177 17.75 4.91 -15.97
CA GLU A 177 19.21 5.00 -15.92
C GLU A 177 19.76 4.62 -14.55
N LYS A 178 19.01 4.92 -13.49
CA LYS A 178 19.38 4.69 -12.08
C LYS A 178 18.32 3.91 -11.33
N VAL A 179 18.76 3.15 -10.33
CA VAL A 179 17.89 2.37 -9.42
C VAL A 179 18.48 2.38 -8.02
N ALA A 180 17.63 2.19 -7.01
CA ALA A 180 18.08 1.92 -5.65
C ALA A 180 18.44 0.44 -5.51
N LYS A 181 19.63 0.14 -5.00
CA LYS A 181 20.12 -1.20 -4.71
C LYS A 181 20.17 -1.41 -3.21
N PHE A 182 19.32 -2.32 -2.74
CA PHE A 182 19.29 -2.82 -1.37
C PHE A 182 20.00 -4.17 -1.30
N THR A 183 21.01 -4.28 -0.44
CA THR A 183 21.67 -5.57 -0.16
C THR A 183 21.15 -6.10 1.17
N ALA A 184 20.19 -7.02 1.12
CA ALA A 184 19.67 -7.75 2.28
C ALA A 184 20.76 -8.70 2.79
N THR A 185 21.42 -8.35 3.90
CA THR A 185 22.60 -9.08 4.38
C THR A 185 22.22 -10.35 5.13
N ASP A 186 23.10 -11.37 5.10
CA ASP A 186 22.93 -12.61 5.87
C ASP A 186 22.77 -12.39 7.40
N ALA A 187 23.40 -11.35 7.93
CA ALA A 187 23.31 -10.92 9.33
C ALA A 187 22.13 -9.97 9.60
N GLY A 188 21.39 -9.57 8.56
CA GLY A 188 20.20 -8.73 8.67
C GLY A 188 18.99 -9.52 9.15
N LEU A 189 18.04 -8.82 9.77
CA LEU A 189 16.75 -9.41 10.13
C LEU A 189 15.89 -9.61 8.88
N ASP A 190 14.91 -10.50 8.97
CA ASP A 190 13.94 -10.74 7.90
C ASP A 190 13.12 -9.47 7.56
N TRP A 191 13.13 -8.43 8.41
CA TRP A 191 12.48 -7.14 8.16
C TRP A 191 13.48 -5.98 8.00
N ALA A 192 14.70 -6.27 7.57
CA ALA A 192 15.68 -5.26 7.16
C ALA A 192 15.05 -4.27 6.16
N LEU A 193 15.26 -2.96 6.40
CA LEU A 193 14.48 -1.91 5.74
C LEU A 193 15.30 -0.67 5.37
N ILE A 194 14.76 0.11 4.44
CA ILE A 194 15.09 1.53 4.28
C ILE A 194 13.92 2.39 4.69
N HIS A 195 14.23 3.60 5.15
CA HIS A 195 13.22 4.64 5.27
C HIS A 195 13.73 6.01 4.88
N SER A 196 12.83 6.83 4.32
CA SER A 196 13.10 8.23 3.98
C SER A 196 13.06 9.08 5.25
N GLU A 197 13.86 10.15 5.32
CA GLU A 197 13.72 11.17 6.35
C GLU A 197 12.94 12.39 5.84
N GLY A 198 11.90 12.79 6.58
CA GLY A 198 11.25 14.10 6.48
C GLY A 198 10.71 14.47 5.10
N ILE A 199 10.04 13.56 4.40
CA ILE A 199 9.40 13.89 3.12
C ILE A 199 8.24 14.88 3.35
N GLN A 200 7.87 15.64 2.32
CA GLN A 200 6.72 16.53 2.41
C GLN A 200 5.48 15.73 2.80
N THR A 201 4.76 16.21 3.82
CA THR A 201 3.52 15.57 4.27
C THR A 201 2.51 15.53 3.12
N PHE A 202 1.98 14.34 2.85
CA PHE A 202 0.93 14.10 1.85
C PHE A 202 -0.26 13.39 2.51
N ILE A 203 -1.41 13.35 1.83
CA ILE A 203 -2.63 12.68 2.30
C ILE A 203 -3.01 11.61 1.28
N PHE A 204 -3.34 10.39 1.71
CA PHE A 204 -3.93 9.43 0.78
C PHE A 204 -5.38 9.84 0.42
N ASP A 205 -5.71 9.84 -0.87
CA ASP A 205 -7.03 10.11 -1.42
C ASP A 205 -7.36 9.14 -2.57
N GLU A 206 -8.44 9.42 -3.31
CA GLU A 206 -8.88 8.59 -4.44
C GLU A 206 -7.90 8.57 -5.62
N ASN A 207 -6.96 9.51 -5.69
CA ASN A 207 -6.06 9.70 -6.81
C ASN A 207 -4.64 9.17 -6.58
N ASN A 208 -4.30 8.76 -5.35
CA ASN A 208 -2.93 8.42 -4.99
C ASN A 208 -2.79 7.21 -4.04
N SER A 209 -3.89 6.55 -3.67
CA SER A 209 -3.92 5.46 -2.68
C SER A 209 -3.49 4.09 -3.21
N PHE A 210 -3.24 3.94 -4.51
CA PHE A 210 -2.64 2.75 -5.10
C PHE A 210 -1.17 3.02 -5.40
N VAL A 211 -0.30 2.57 -4.50
CA VAL A 211 1.13 2.79 -4.63
C VAL A 211 1.73 1.63 -5.40
N LYS A 212 2.45 1.93 -6.47
CA LYS A 212 3.18 0.93 -7.26
C LYS A 212 4.67 1.07 -7.03
N ILE A 213 5.40 -0.03 -7.10
CA ILE A 213 6.87 -0.07 -7.05
C ILE A 213 7.37 -1.12 -8.03
N MET A 214 8.40 -0.79 -8.80
CA MET A 214 9.12 -1.77 -9.60
C MET A 214 10.20 -2.42 -8.74
N VAL A 215 10.23 -3.75 -8.73
CA VAL A 215 11.24 -4.53 -8.01
C VAL A 215 11.93 -5.52 -8.95
N TYR A 216 13.21 -5.76 -8.71
CA TYR A 216 13.98 -6.86 -9.30
C TYR A 216 14.59 -7.67 -8.16
N LYS A 217 14.21 -8.95 -8.04
CA LYS A 217 14.62 -9.85 -6.94
C LYS A 217 15.18 -11.17 -7.47
N THR A 218 16.07 -11.79 -6.72
CA THR A 218 16.61 -13.13 -7.02
C THR A 218 15.84 -14.26 -6.34
N VAL A 219 14.96 -13.94 -5.39
CA VAL A 219 14.15 -14.88 -4.60
C VAL A 219 12.70 -14.41 -4.50
N LYS A 220 11.77 -15.34 -4.21
CA LYS A 220 10.38 -15.02 -3.87
C LYS A 220 10.26 -14.78 -2.37
N SER A 221 9.74 -13.62 -2.01
CA SER A 221 9.37 -13.27 -0.64
C SER A 221 8.48 -12.03 -0.65
N ASP A 222 7.89 -11.70 0.49
CA ASP A 222 7.15 -10.45 0.59
C ASP A 222 8.06 -9.24 0.35
N VAL A 223 7.47 -8.21 -0.24
CA VAL A 223 7.95 -6.83 -0.21
C VAL A 223 6.96 -6.07 0.65
N GLY A 224 7.45 -5.38 1.67
CA GLY A 224 6.66 -4.52 2.53
C GLY A 224 6.80 -3.08 2.10
N LEU A 225 5.67 -2.39 1.93
CA LEU A 225 5.64 -0.94 1.80
C LEU A 225 4.85 -0.38 2.98
N LYS A 226 5.45 0.58 3.67
CA LYS A 226 4.87 1.19 4.86
C LYS A 226 4.99 2.70 4.81
N PHE A 227 3.96 3.38 5.31
CA PHE A 227 3.96 4.81 5.50
C PHE A 227 3.76 5.14 6.98
N GLU A 228 4.47 6.15 7.47
CA GLU A 228 4.38 6.66 8.83
C GLU A 228 4.20 8.19 8.81
N GLY A 229 3.52 8.73 9.82
CA GLY A 229 3.35 10.17 9.97
C GLY A 229 2.23 10.55 10.94
N PRO A 230 1.69 11.78 10.84
CA PRO A 230 0.67 12.27 11.77
C PRO A 230 -0.61 11.42 11.78
N GLY A 231 -0.95 10.78 10.65
CA GLY A 231 -2.07 9.84 10.51
C GLY A 231 -1.80 8.43 11.04
N GLY A 232 -0.69 8.20 11.76
CA GLY A 232 -0.29 6.88 12.27
C GLY A 232 0.66 6.15 11.31
N ASN A 233 0.55 4.82 11.25
CA ASN A 233 1.30 4.01 10.29
C ASN A 233 0.43 2.94 9.63
N LYS A 234 0.77 2.57 8.40
CA LYS A 234 0.14 1.47 7.66
C LYS A 234 1.21 0.74 6.86
N GLU A 235 1.28 -0.57 7.06
CA GLU A 235 2.14 -1.49 6.29
C GLU A 235 1.26 -2.41 5.45
N ILE A 236 1.69 -2.67 4.22
CA ILE A 236 1.10 -3.66 3.31
C ILE A 236 2.24 -4.52 2.78
N LYS A 237 2.03 -5.84 2.80
CA LYS A 237 2.96 -6.82 2.23
C LYS A 237 2.35 -7.45 1.00
N VAL A 238 3.15 -7.56 -0.05
CA VAL A 238 2.78 -8.25 -1.28
C VAL A 238 3.92 -9.18 -1.66
N MET A 239 3.63 -10.44 -1.97
CA MET A 239 4.63 -11.41 -2.41
C MET A 239 4.97 -11.17 -3.89
N ASN A 240 6.26 -11.10 -4.23
CA ASN A 240 6.68 -11.05 -5.62
C ASN A 240 6.43 -12.40 -6.33
N THR A 241 5.98 -12.34 -7.58
CA THR A 241 5.67 -13.52 -8.39
C THR A 241 6.79 -13.91 -9.33
N LYS A 242 7.72 -12.99 -9.60
CA LYS A 242 8.81 -13.12 -10.55
C LYS A 242 10.18 -13.07 -9.86
N ILE A 243 11.19 -13.67 -10.49
CA ILE A 243 12.60 -13.58 -10.08
C ILE A 243 13.48 -13.33 -11.30
N ASN A 244 14.58 -12.62 -11.13
CA ASN A 244 15.54 -12.26 -12.18
C ASN A 244 14.92 -11.49 -13.37
N GLU A 245 13.81 -10.80 -13.14
CA GLU A 245 13.17 -9.86 -14.07
C GLU A 245 12.47 -8.76 -13.26
N TRP A 246 12.20 -7.62 -13.92
CA TRP A 246 11.43 -6.54 -13.30
C TRP A 246 9.96 -6.91 -13.14
N GLU A 247 9.42 -6.65 -11.94
CA GLU A 247 8.01 -6.80 -11.59
C GLU A 247 7.47 -5.47 -11.05
N GLU A 248 6.33 -5.02 -11.57
CA GLU A 248 5.57 -3.92 -10.98
C GLU A 248 4.60 -4.51 -9.95
N MET A 249 4.77 -4.11 -8.70
CA MET A 249 3.92 -4.54 -7.57
C MET A 249 2.97 -3.42 -7.18
N VAL A 250 1.75 -3.77 -6.76
CA VAL A 250 0.69 -2.81 -6.39
C VAL A 250 0.32 -2.98 -4.92
N PHE A 251 0.27 -1.87 -4.18
CA PHE A 251 -0.07 -1.80 -2.76
C PHE A 251 -1.28 -0.89 -2.56
N ASP A 252 -2.37 -1.46 -2.01
CA ASP A 252 -3.66 -0.76 -1.85
C ASP A 252 -3.82 -0.10 -0.46
N PHE A 253 -3.53 1.20 -0.40
CA PHE A 253 -3.71 2.04 0.78
C PHE A 253 -5.10 2.69 0.86
N SER A 254 -6.09 2.24 0.09
CA SER A 254 -7.45 2.83 0.10
C SER A 254 -8.10 2.82 1.49
N SER A 255 -7.77 1.83 2.32
CA SER A 255 -8.24 1.71 3.72
C SER A 255 -7.80 2.85 4.65
N VAL A 256 -6.81 3.65 4.24
CA VAL A 256 -6.27 4.76 5.04
C VAL A 256 -6.36 6.11 4.33
N LYS A 257 -7.27 6.25 3.36
CA LYS A 257 -7.60 7.56 2.75
C LYS A 257 -8.01 8.56 3.82
N GLY A 258 -7.57 9.81 3.66
CA GLY A 258 -7.75 10.90 4.63
C GLY A 258 -6.62 11.01 5.66
N ASN A 259 -5.81 9.96 5.85
CA ASN A 259 -4.66 10.02 6.75
C ASN A 259 -3.46 10.70 6.07
N SER A 260 -2.68 11.43 6.87
CA SER A 260 -1.45 12.10 6.42
C SER A 260 -0.19 11.36 6.82
N TYR A 261 0.80 11.35 5.92
CA TYR A 261 2.06 10.64 6.07
C TYR A 261 3.22 11.51 5.63
N ASN A 262 4.38 11.32 6.25
CA ASN A 262 5.61 12.08 5.96
C ASN A 262 6.88 11.22 6.04
N LYS A 263 6.72 9.89 6.01
CA LYS A 263 7.80 8.91 6.00
C LYS A 263 7.39 7.70 5.16
N ILE A 264 8.29 7.27 4.28
CA ILE A 264 8.17 6.04 3.49
C ILE A 264 9.16 5.04 4.06
N VAL A 265 8.71 3.81 4.25
CA VAL A 265 9.50 2.67 4.72
C VAL A 265 9.33 1.54 3.72
N ILE A 266 10.43 0.97 3.23
CA ILE A 266 10.43 -0.15 2.28
C ILE A 266 11.19 -1.30 2.91
N ILE A 267 10.56 -2.48 2.95
CA ILE A 267 11.10 -3.73 3.47
C ILE A 267 11.23 -4.69 2.28
N PRO A 268 12.38 -4.75 1.60
CA PRO A 268 12.45 -5.32 0.24
C PRO A 268 12.42 -6.85 0.19
N ASP A 269 12.75 -7.51 1.29
CA ASP A 269 12.88 -8.96 1.35
C ASP A 269 12.54 -9.48 2.75
N PHE A 270 11.51 -10.34 2.85
CA PHE A 270 11.13 -11.07 4.06
C PHE A 270 11.65 -12.51 4.11
N ALA A 271 12.45 -12.96 3.13
CA ALA A 271 13.00 -14.30 3.16
C ALA A 271 14.02 -14.43 4.30
N PRO A 272 13.94 -15.50 5.11
CA PRO A 272 15.08 -15.98 5.87
C PRO A 272 16.22 -16.25 4.90
N ARG A 273 17.43 -15.82 5.25
CA ARG A 273 18.56 -15.86 4.33
C ARG A 273 19.80 -16.45 4.98
N THR A 274 20.57 -17.18 4.17
CA THR A 274 21.86 -17.79 4.53
C THR A 274 23.02 -17.18 3.75
N ALA A 275 22.72 -16.20 2.90
CA ALA A 275 23.65 -15.39 2.10
C ALA A 275 22.94 -14.07 1.75
N ASP A 276 23.71 -13.08 1.30
CA ASP A 276 23.16 -11.79 0.90
C ASP A 276 22.23 -11.91 -0.32
N ASN A 277 21.10 -11.22 -0.25
CA ASN A 277 20.17 -11.05 -1.37
C ASN A 277 20.24 -9.61 -1.88
N VAL A 278 20.45 -9.43 -3.18
CA VAL A 278 20.42 -8.10 -3.80
C VAL A 278 19.03 -7.86 -4.39
N VAL A 279 18.42 -6.75 -3.99
CA VAL A 279 17.12 -6.29 -4.46
C VAL A 279 17.28 -4.90 -5.08
N TYR A 280 16.74 -4.71 -6.28
CA TYR A 280 16.66 -3.38 -6.90
C TYR A 280 15.24 -2.85 -6.83
N LEU A 281 15.11 -1.57 -6.54
CA LEU A 281 13.85 -0.84 -6.38
C LEU A 281 13.87 0.38 -7.28
N ASP A 282 12.73 0.68 -7.91
CA ASP A 282 12.59 1.86 -8.75
C ASP A 282 11.11 2.27 -8.93
N ASN A 283 10.89 3.46 -9.49
CA ASN A 283 9.60 3.97 -9.95
C ASN A 283 8.45 3.79 -8.95
N ILE A 284 8.65 4.28 -7.72
CA ILE A 284 7.59 4.27 -6.70
C ILE A 284 6.59 5.37 -7.07
N SER A 285 5.41 4.97 -7.55
CA SER A 285 4.40 5.89 -8.07
C SER A 285 3.10 5.80 -7.28
N PHE A 286 2.40 6.93 -7.19
CA PHE A 286 1.16 7.09 -6.44
C PHE A 286 0.01 7.28 -7.42
N ASN A 287 -0.94 6.36 -7.42
CA ASN A 287 -1.95 6.27 -8.46
C ASN A 287 -3.35 6.19 -7.86
N LYS A 288 -4.35 6.54 -8.67
CA LYS A 288 -5.72 6.13 -8.40
C LYS A 288 -5.82 4.60 -8.51
N PRO A 289 -6.80 3.96 -7.86
CA PRO A 289 -7.15 2.59 -8.21
C PRO A 289 -7.22 2.50 -9.73
N GLU A 290 -6.46 1.57 -10.33
CA GLU A 290 -6.80 1.22 -11.70
C GLU A 290 -8.27 0.79 -11.68
N PRO A 291 -9.10 1.27 -12.63
CA PRO A 291 -10.43 0.71 -12.75
C PRO A 291 -10.21 -0.80 -12.77
N ILE A 292 -10.91 -1.52 -11.89
CA ILE A 292 -10.93 -2.97 -11.95
C ILE A 292 -11.55 -3.26 -13.32
N VAL A 293 -10.69 -3.39 -14.32
CA VAL A 293 -11.09 -3.81 -15.65
C VAL A 293 -11.58 -5.21 -15.41
N ASN A 294 -12.89 -5.37 -15.38
CA ASN A 294 -13.54 -6.62 -15.11
C ASN A 294 -12.98 -7.63 -16.12
N PRO A 295 -12.01 -8.49 -15.74
CA PRO A 295 -11.18 -9.18 -16.72
C PRO A 295 -11.91 -10.38 -17.31
N LEU A 296 -13.15 -10.57 -16.90
CA LEU A 296 -13.96 -11.75 -17.14
C LEU A 296 -14.59 -11.68 -18.52
N ASN A 297 -13.75 -11.65 -19.53
CA ASN A 297 -14.13 -12.17 -20.84
C ASN A 297 -14.63 -13.60 -20.65
N THR A 298 -15.62 -13.98 -21.43
CA THR A 298 -16.18 -15.33 -21.40
C THR A 298 -15.07 -16.39 -21.48
N VAL A 299 -15.02 -17.29 -20.50
CA VAL A 299 -14.17 -18.49 -20.54
C VAL A 299 -14.78 -19.43 -21.58
N ASN A 300 -14.17 -19.48 -22.76
CA ASN A 300 -14.71 -20.15 -23.95
C ASN A 300 -13.84 -21.30 -24.45
N PHE A 301 -12.66 -21.52 -23.85
CA PHE A 301 -11.75 -22.62 -24.19
C PHE A 301 -11.25 -22.63 -25.66
N GLU A 302 -11.50 -21.56 -26.42
CA GLU A 302 -11.09 -21.44 -27.81
C GLU A 302 -9.59 -21.21 -27.94
N ALA A 303 -8.97 -21.63 -29.05
CA ALA A 303 -7.53 -21.46 -29.23
C ALA A 303 -7.10 -19.98 -29.10
N GLY A 304 -6.25 -19.67 -28.12
CA GLY A 304 -5.83 -18.29 -27.79
C GLY A 304 -6.86 -17.46 -27.02
N GLY A 305 -8.02 -18.05 -26.70
CA GLY A 305 -9.08 -17.47 -25.88
C GLY A 305 -8.92 -17.75 -24.39
N VAL A 306 -9.82 -17.19 -23.58
CA VAL A 306 -9.78 -17.35 -22.12
C VAL A 306 -10.18 -18.77 -21.73
N GLY A 307 -9.40 -19.40 -20.86
CA GLY A 307 -9.61 -20.77 -20.39
C GLY A 307 -8.86 -21.83 -21.19
N ALA A 308 -8.33 -21.52 -22.38
CA ALA A 308 -7.69 -22.49 -23.26
C ALA A 308 -6.39 -23.05 -22.68
N ASP A 309 -5.57 -22.18 -22.08
CA ASP A 309 -4.27 -22.52 -21.49
C ASP A 309 -4.30 -22.56 -19.95
N TRP A 310 -5.49 -22.53 -19.35
CA TRP A 310 -5.62 -22.57 -17.90
C TRP A 310 -5.24 -23.94 -17.34
N VAL A 311 -4.54 -23.94 -16.21
CA VAL A 311 -4.25 -25.16 -15.46
C VAL A 311 -5.44 -25.47 -14.54
N TRP A 312 -6.10 -26.59 -14.84
CA TRP A 312 -7.22 -27.10 -14.06
C TRP A 312 -6.78 -28.23 -13.14
N THR A 313 -7.01 -28.06 -11.84
CA THR A 313 -6.75 -29.10 -10.84
C THR A 313 -8.05 -29.81 -10.49
N VAL A 314 -8.05 -31.13 -10.51
CA VAL A 314 -9.22 -31.98 -10.20
C VAL A 314 -9.13 -32.47 -8.76
N ALA A 315 -10.25 -32.44 -8.04
CA ALA A 315 -10.35 -32.96 -6.68
C ALA A 315 -11.63 -33.80 -6.50
N GLY A 316 -11.56 -34.79 -5.61
CA GLY A 316 -12.70 -35.65 -5.28
C GLY A 316 -13.15 -36.60 -6.38
N ASN A 317 -12.42 -36.80 -7.48
CA ASN A 317 -12.87 -37.63 -8.61
C ASN A 317 -12.21 -39.03 -8.68
N GLY A 318 -11.62 -39.52 -7.58
CA GLY A 318 -10.80 -40.74 -7.58
C GLY A 318 -9.45 -40.53 -8.28
N GLU A 319 -9.01 -41.48 -9.12
CA GLU A 319 -7.90 -41.22 -10.06
C GLU A 319 -8.24 -39.99 -10.90
N SER A 320 -7.46 -38.91 -10.75
CA SER A 320 -7.76 -37.61 -11.33
C SER A 320 -7.81 -37.66 -12.86
N ALA A 321 -8.99 -37.91 -13.42
CA ALA A 321 -9.26 -37.71 -14.83
C ALA A 321 -9.15 -36.20 -15.10
N PRO A 322 -8.15 -35.73 -15.87
CA PRO A 322 -7.92 -34.31 -16.07
C PRO A 322 -9.11 -33.68 -16.79
N VAL A 323 -9.34 -32.38 -16.55
CA VAL A 323 -10.16 -31.57 -17.46
C VAL A 323 -9.38 -31.42 -18.75
N THR A 324 -10.02 -31.72 -19.88
CA THR A 324 -9.40 -31.61 -21.20
C THR A 324 -10.22 -30.71 -22.08
N VAL A 325 -9.57 -29.78 -22.78
CA VAL A 325 -10.21 -29.01 -23.85
C VAL A 325 -10.24 -29.86 -25.13
N VAL A 326 -11.44 -30.18 -25.62
CA VAL A 326 -11.65 -31.06 -26.78
C VAL A 326 -12.44 -30.35 -27.88
N THR A 327 -12.42 -30.88 -29.10
CA THR A 327 -13.35 -30.43 -30.15
C THR A 327 -14.77 -30.69 -29.71
N ASN A 328 -15.62 -29.66 -29.78
CA ASN A 328 -17.02 -29.76 -29.36
C ASN A 328 -17.72 -30.89 -30.13
N PRO A 329 -18.13 -31.99 -29.46
CA PRO A 329 -18.79 -33.12 -30.12
C PRO A 329 -20.25 -32.82 -30.47
N PHE A 330 -20.83 -31.76 -29.90
CA PHE A 330 -22.23 -31.38 -30.03
C PHE A 330 -22.37 -29.92 -30.45
N LYS A 331 -21.86 -29.55 -31.63
CA LYS A 331 -21.98 -28.19 -32.20
C LYS A 331 -23.39 -27.89 -32.70
N ILE A 332 -24.37 -27.87 -31.81
CA ILE A 332 -25.79 -27.74 -32.10
C ILE A 332 -26.48 -26.85 -31.06
N GLY A 333 -27.63 -26.30 -31.43
CA GLY A 333 -28.45 -25.50 -30.51
C GLY A 333 -27.76 -24.21 -30.09
N ILE A 334 -27.73 -23.94 -28.78
CA ILE A 334 -27.21 -22.68 -28.22
C ILE A 334 -25.68 -22.62 -28.16
N ASN A 335 -24.98 -23.76 -28.31
CA ASN A 335 -23.53 -23.79 -28.31
C ASN A 335 -22.97 -24.34 -29.63
N THR A 336 -22.39 -23.45 -30.43
CA THR A 336 -21.75 -23.77 -31.71
C THR A 336 -20.24 -23.55 -31.68
N SER A 337 -19.63 -23.51 -30.48
CA SER A 337 -18.18 -23.35 -30.29
C SER A 337 -17.37 -24.47 -30.94
N GLU A 338 -16.10 -24.18 -31.24
CA GLU A 338 -15.19 -25.17 -31.80
C GLU A 338 -14.62 -26.07 -30.71
N LYS A 339 -14.38 -25.51 -29.52
CA LYS A 339 -13.78 -26.19 -28.37
C LYS A 339 -14.66 -26.09 -27.12
N VAL A 340 -14.59 -27.12 -26.28
CA VAL A 340 -15.30 -27.19 -24.99
C VAL A 340 -14.41 -27.87 -23.96
N ALA A 341 -14.62 -27.57 -22.68
CA ALA A 341 -14.05 -28.36 -21.60
C ALA A 341 -14.82 -29.67 -21.45
N MET A 342 -14.11 -30.79 -21.41
CA MET A 342 -14.65 -32.11 -21.10
C MET A 342 -14.15 -32.54 -19.72
N PHE A 343 -15.08 -32.99 -18.89
CA PHE A 343 -14.80 -33.58 -17.60
C PHE A 343 -15.54 -34.91 -17.46
N THR A 344 -14.83 -35.98 -17.10
CA THR A 344 -15.45 -37.28 -16.80
C THR A 344 -15.53 -37.45 -15.32
N THR A 345 -16.74 -37.42 -14.80
CA THR A 345 -16.99 -37.79 -13.41
C THR A 345 -17.00 -39.31 -13.27
N LYS A 346 -16.27 -39.82 -12.28
CA LYS A 346 -16.08 -41.26 -12.10
C LYS A 346 -17.14 -41.88 -11.21
N ALA A 347 -17.53 -43.12 -11.49
CA ALA A 347 -18.41 -43.91 -10.61
C ALA A 347 -17.84 -44.04 -9.18
N ALA A 348 -16.52 -44.15 -9.06
CA ALA A 348 -15.80 -44.19 -7.79
C ALA A 348 -15.43 -42.80 -7.23
N GLY A 349 -15.82 -41.72 -7.92
CA GLY A 349 -15.61 -40.35 -7.47
C GLY A 349 -16.61 -39.94 -6.40
N GLU A 350 -16.24 -38.94 -5.62
CA GLU A 350 -17.13 -38.28 -4.66
C GLU A 350 -18.32 -37.64 -5.37
N SER A 351 -19.44 -37.53 -4.65
CA SER A 351 -20.65 -36.89 -5.19
C SER A 351 -20.45 -35.43 -5.56
N TRP A 352 -19.39 -34.79 -5.05
CA TRP A 352 -19.00 -33.39 -5.26
C TRP A 352 -17.69 -33.25 -6.05
N ALA A 353 -17.30 -34.27 -6.82
CA ALA A 353 -16.12 -34.22 -7.68
C ALA A 353 -16.06 -32.91 -8.48
N LEU A 354 -14.94 -32.22 -8.41
CA LEU A 354 -14.79 -30.84 -8.86
C LEU A 354 -13.50 -30.62 -9.62
N PHE A 355 -13.40 -29.46 -10.26
CA PHE A 355 -12.14 -28.95 -10.77
C PHE A 355 -12.06 -27.44 -10.58
N HIS A 356 -10.84 -26.91 -10.45
CA HIS A 356 -10.62 -25.49 -10.16
C HIS A 356 -9.37 -24.92 -10.82
N SER A 357 -9.34 -23.60 -10.99
CA SER A 357 -8.19 -22.86 -11.50
C SER A 357 -8.03 -21.51 -10.80
N GLY A 358 -6.78 -21.11 -10.57
CA GLY A 358 -6.41 -19.77 -10.11
C GLY A 358 -6.09 -18.80 -11.25
N ASP A 359 -6.13 -19.26 -12.50
CA ASP A 359 -5.73 -18.47 -13.67
C ASP A 359 -6.77 -17.43 -14.08
N ILE A 360 -7.94 -17.43 -13.43
CA ILE A 360 -8.99 -16.42 -13.59
C ILE A 360 -8.54 -15.01 -13.20
N LYS A 361 -7.42 -14.89 -12.46
CA LYS A 361 -6.89 -13.65 -11.88
C LYS A 361 -7.84 -13.04 -10.85
N THR A 362 -7.34 -12.07 -10.10
CA THR A 362 -8.17 -11.35 -9.12
C THR A 362 -9.19 -10.47 -9.83
N PHE A 363 -10.46 -10.61 -9.46
CA PHE A 363 -11.56 -9.75 -9.90
C PHE A 363 -12.47 -9.41 -8.72
N VAL A 364 -13.34 -8.42 -8.90
CA VAL A 364 -14.37 -8.02 -7.92
C VAL A 364 -15.75 -8.20 -8.53
N PHE A 365 -16.69 -8.77 -7.77
CA PHE A 365 -18.08 -8.74 -8.20
C PHE A 365 -18.67 -7.33 -8.07
N THR A 366 -19.38 -6.92 -9.11
CA THR A 366 -20.01 -5.62 -9.33
C THR A 366 -21.42 -5.88 -9.84
N GLU A 367 -22.23 -4.84 -9.96
CA GLU A 367 -23.58 -4.99 -10.55
C GLU A 367 -23.56 -5.48 -12.01
N ASP A 368 -22.45 -5.29 -12.73
CA ASP A 368 -22.35 -5.60 -14.17
C ASP A 368 -21.92 -7.05 -14.47
N ASN A 369 -21.38 -7.77 -13.48
CA ASN A 369 -20.79 -9.10 -13.66
C ASN A 369 -21.27 -10.16 -12.65
N SER A 370 -22.19 -9.81 -11.75
CA SER A 370 -22.63 -10.70 -10.66
C SER A 370 -23.60 -11.78 -11.11
N SER A 371 -24.05 -11.79 -12.37
CA SER A 371 -24.80 -12.91 -12.95
C SER A 371 -23.85 -13.77 -13.77
N VAL A 372 -23.42 -14.89 -13.18
CA VAL A 372 -22.49 -15.82 -13.84
C VAL A 372 -23.30 -16.87 -14.57
N LYS A 373 -22.95 -17.14 -15.83
CA LYS A 373 -23.60 -18.15 -16.65
C LYS A 373 -22.59 -19.18 -17.12
N ILE A 374 -23.04 -20.42 -17.29
CA ILE A 374 -22.25 -21.52 -17.89
C ILE A 374 -23.15 -22.35 -18.79
N MET A 375 -22.64 -22.74 -19.95
CA MET A 375 -23.29 -23.74 -20.79
C MET A 375 -22.83 -25.13 -20.39
N VAL A 376 -23.77 -26.04 -20.19
CA VAL A 376 -23.49 -27.45 -19.83
C VAL A 376 -24.21 -28.40 -20.79
N TYR A 377 -23.55 -29.51 -21.10
CA TYR A 377 -24.15 -30.66 -21.80
C TYR A 377 -23.95 -31.90 -20.93
N LYS A 378 -25.06 -32.47 -20.43
CA LYS A 378 -25.08 -33.56 -19.44
C LYS A 378 -26.00 -34.69 -19.86
N THR A 379 -25.74 -35.90 -19.39
CA THR A 379 -26.60 -37.10 -19.59
C THR A 379 -27.57 -37.35 -18.43
N VAL A 380 -27.40 -36.62 -17.32
CA VAL A 380 -28.19 -36.74 -16.08
C VAL A 380 -28.61 -35.36 -15.55
N LYS A 381 -29.69 -35.30 -14.77
CA LYS A 381 -30.15 -34.09 -14.07
C LYS A 381 -29.64 -34.09 -12.64
N THR A 382 -28.78 -33.14 -12.32
CA THR A 382 -28.21 -32.94 -10.99
C THR A 382 -27.85 -31.46 -10.80
N ASN A 383 -27.45 -31.05 -9.59
CA ASN A 383 -26.93 -29.70 -9.43
C ASN A 383 -25.58 -29.54 -10.16
N VAL A 384 -25.39 -28.36 -10.73
CA VAL A 384 -24.09 -27.81 -11.12
C VAL A 384 -23.75 -26.72 -10.11
N GLY A 385 -22.53 -26.75 -9.57
CA GLY A 385 -22.02 -25.74 -8.67
C GLY A 385 -20.99 -24.85 -9.36
N ILE A 386 -21.09 -23.54 -9.12
CA ILE A 386 -19.99 -22.60 -9.32
C ILE A 386 -19.62 -22.04 -7.96
N LYS A 387 -18.33 -22.05 -7.65
CA LYS A 387 -17.79 -21.49 -6.42
C LYS A 387 -16.59 -20.59 -6.71
N PHE A 388 -16.56 -19.44 -6.06
CA PHE A 388 -15.41 -18.52 -6.08
C PHE A 388 -14.75 -18.49 -4.72
N GLU A 389 -13.42 -18.49 -4.70
CA GLU A 389 -12.60 -18.51 -3.49
C GLU A 389 -11.39 -17.57 -3.62
N GLY A 390 -10.63 -17.46 -2.53
CA GLY A 390 -9.30 -16.85 -2.53
C GLY A 390 -9.25 -15.60 -1.67
N ALA A 391 -9.34 -14.44 -2.31
CA ALA A 391 -9.14 -13.15 -1.65
C ALA A 391 -10.24 -12.80 -0.62
N SER A 392 -11.49 -13.23 -0.85
CA SER A 392 -12.62 -13.10 0.09
C SER A 392 -13.15 -14.48 0.51
N ASP A 393 -14.03 -14.49 1.51
CA ASP A 393 -14.76 -15.70 1.94
C ASP A 393 -15.44 -16.38 0.77
N ALA A 394 -15.29 -17.70 0.69
CA ALA A 394 -15.77 -18.47 -0.45
C ALA A 394 -17.30 -18.39 -0.59
N LYS A 395 -17.77 -18.24 -1.83
CA LYS A 395 -19.19 -18.27 -2.18
C LYS A 395 -19.46 -19.35 -3.20
N GLU A 396 -20.36 -20.28 -2.84
CA GLU A 396 -20.87 -21.34 -3.71
C GLU A 396 -22.35 -21.11 -4.02
N ILE A 397 -22.73 -21.39 -5.27
CA ILE A 397 -24.12 -21.39 -5.73
C ILE A 397 -24.35 -22.68 -6.52
N LEU A 398 -25.47 -23.34 -6.24
CA LEU A 398 -25.91 -24.57 -6.90
C LEU A 398 -27.14 -24.29 -7.75
N VAL A 399 -27.14 -24.77 -8.99
CA VAL A 399 -28.26 -24.67 -9.93
C VAL A 399 -28.50 -26.04 -10.56
N ALA A 400 -29.73 -26.56 -10.46
CA ALA A 400 -30.10 -27.82 -11.08
C ALA A 400 -30.20 -27.67 -12.60
N ASN A 401 -29.56 -28.56 -13.37
CA ASN A 401 -29.82 -28.64 -14.80
C ASN A 401 -31.18 -29.31 -15.05
N THR A 402 -31.94 -28.78 -16.01
CA THR A 402 -33.29 -29.26 -16.34
C THR A 402 -33.31 -30.10 -17.62
N LYS A 403 -32.24 -30.07 -18.39
CA LYS A 403 -32.09 -30.74 -19.69
C LYS A 403 -31.04 -31.83 -19.66
N ILE A 404 -31.17 -32.81 -20.56
CA ILE A 404 -30.18 -33.87 -20.79
C ILE A 404 -30.00 -34.08 -22.29
N ASN A 405 -28.80 -34.45 -22.71
CA ASN A 405 -28.41 -34.67 -24.10
C ASN A 405 -28.68 -33.46 -25.03
N GLU A 406 -28.69 -32.26 -24.48
CA GLU A 406 -28.74 -30.98 -25.18
C GLU A 406 -27.98 -29.93 -24.35
N TRP A 407 -27.53 -28.85 -24.99
CA TRP A 407 -26.90 -27.73 -24.30
C TRP A 407 -27.94 -26.94 -23.49
N GLU A 408 -27.56 -26.59 -22.26
CA GLU A 408 -28.34 -25.76 -21.35
C GLU A 408 -27.45 -24.65 -20.77
N GLU A 409 -27.94 -23.41 -20.78
CA GLU A 409 -27.31 -22.29 -20.08
C GLU A 409 -27.90 -22.19 -18.68
N LEU A 410 -27.05 -22.32 -17.66
CA LEU A 410 -27.40 -22.16 -16.25
C LEU A 410 -26.93 -20.79 -15.76
N THR A 411 -27.72 -20.13 -14.91
CA THR A 411 -27.43 -18.78 -14.37
C THR A 411 -27.29 -18.84 -12.85
N PHE A 412 -26.24 -18.22 -12.31
CA PHE A 412 -25.83 -18.21 -10.92
C PHE A 412 -25.76 -16.77 -10.41
N ASP A 413 -26.55 -16.45 -9.38
CA ASP A 413 -26.70 -15.08 -8.86
C ASP A 413 -25.74 -14.78 -7.69
N PHE A 414 -24.63 -14.12 -8.01
CA PHE A 414 -23.63 -13.65 -7.05
C PHE A 414 -23.88 -12.20 -6.57
N SER A 415 -25.07 -11.62 -6.79
CA SER A 415 -25.39 -10.25 -6.35
C SER A 415 -25.23 -10.03 -4.85
N GLY A 416 -25.42 -11.07 -4.04
CA GLY A 416 -25.22 -11.04 -2.59
C GLY A 416 -23.76 -10.90 -2.14
N VAL A 417 -22.79 -10.92 -3.06
CA VAL A 417 -21.36 -10.77 -2.76
C VAL A 417 -20.68 -9.68 -3.61
N ILE A 418 -21.46 -8.72 -4.12
CA ILE A 418 -20.92 -7.52 -4.78
C ILE A 418 -19.98 -6.78 -3.82
N GLY A 419 -18.83 -6.33 -4.32
CA GLY A 419 -17.75 -5.71 -3.56
C GLY A 419 -16.68 -6.70 -3.09
N ASN A 420 -16.97 -8.00 -3.05
CA ASN A 420 -15.98 -9.01 -2.69
C ASN A 420 -15.02 -9.30 -3.85
N SER A 421 -13.76 -9.56 -3.52
CA SER A 421 -12.71 -9.97 -4.46
C SER A 421 -12.45 -11.48 -4.44
N TYR A 422 -12.21 -12.08 -5.60
CA TYR A 422 -11.92 -13.51 -5.75
C TYR A 422 -10.82 -13.72 -6.78
N ASN A 423 -10.06 -14.81 -6.65
CA ASN A 423 -8.96 -15.14 -7.57
C ASN A 423 -8.88 -16.64 -7.91
N LYS A 424 -9.92 -17.40 -7.57
CA LYS A 424 -10.06 -18.81 -7.91
C LYS A 424 -11.49 -19.12 -8.31
N ILE A 425 -11.66 -19.84 -9.41
CA ILE A 425 -12.94 -20.43 -9.83
C ILE A 425 -12.91 -21.94 -9.61
N VAL A 426 -14.01 -22.46 -9.10
CA VAL A 426 -14.24 -23.88 -8.84
C VAL A 426 -15.56 -24.26 -9.52
N ILE A 427 -15.55 -25.34 -10.30
CA ILE A 427 -16.71 -25.89 -10.96
C ILE A 427 -16.98 -27.29 -10.44
N ILE A 428 -18.23 -27.54 -10.05
CA ILE A 428 -18.72 -28.82 -9.55
C ILE A 428 -19.81 -29.29 -10.51
N PRO A 429 -19.47 -30.00 -11.59
CA PRO A 429 -20.37 -30.18 -12.73
C PRO A 429 -21.51 -31.18 -12.50
N ASP A 430 -21.42 -31.98 -11.44
CA ASP A 430 -22.41 -33.02 -11.13
C ASP A 430 -22.41 -33.34 -9.64
N PHE A 431 -23.55 -33.07 -9.01
CA PHE A 431 -23.86 -33.38 -7.62
C PHE A 431 -24.80 -34.58 -7.53
N GLU A 432 -24.26 -35.76 -7.25
CA GLU A 432 -24.97 -36.95 -6.74
C GLU A 432 -23.97 -38.13 -6.72
N ALA A 433 -24.28 -39.17 -5.94
CA ALA A 433 -23.60 -40.45 -6.12
C ALA A 433 -23.98 -41.06 -7.48
N ARG A 434 -23.01 -41.65 -8.19
CA ARG A 434 -23.21 -42.22 -9.52
C ARG A 434 -22.73 -43.66 -9.58
N THR A 435 -23.42 -44.49 -10.36
CA THR A 435 -23.07 -45.92 -10.54
C THR A 435 -22.24 -46.19 -11.79
N THR A 436 -22.12 -45.20 -12.68
CA THR A 436 -21.33 -45.24 -13.91
C THR A 436 -20.60 -43.91 -14.10
N ASP A 437 -19.53 -43.92 -14.89
CA ASP A 437 -18.85 -42.70 -15.31
C ASP A 437 -19.79 -41.83 -16.16
N ASN A 438 -19.82 -40.52 -15.92
CA ASN A 438 -20.58 -39.56 -16.70
C ASN A 438 -19.63 -38.53 -17.33
N VAL A 439 -19.66 -38.42 -18.65
CA VAL A 439 -18.94 -37.37 -19.40
C VAL A 439 -19.81 -36.12 -19.47
N ILE A 440 -19.21 -34.98 -19.11
CA ILE A 440 -19.86 -33.69 -19.06
C ILE A 440 -19.04 -32.72 -19.91
N TYR A 441 -19.72 -31.92 -20.72
CA TYR A 441 -19.11 -30.83 -21.47
C TYR A 441 -19.58 -29.50 -20.91
N LEU A 442 -18.65 -28.55 -20.83
CA LEU A 442 -18.84 -27.24 -20.23
C LEU A 442 -18.22 -26.20 -21.16
N ASP A 443 -18.87 -25.06 -21.27
CA ASP A 443 -18.40 -23.99 -22.13
C ASP A 443 -19.00 -22.63 -21.74
N ASN A 444 -18.46 -21.56 -22.31
CA ASN A 444 -18.99 -20.21 -22.25
C ASN A 444 -19.33 -19.75 -20.82
N ILE A 445 -18.34 -19.80 -19.92
CA ILE A 445 -18.52 -19.23 -18.58
C ILE A 445 -18.45 -17.71 -18.71
N SER A 446 -19.60 -17.05 -18.67
CA SER A 446 -19.74 -15.61 -18.88
C SER A 446 -20.20 -14.88 -17.63
N PHE A 447 -19.88 -13.59 -17.55
CA PHE A 447 -20.08 -12.76 -16.37
C PHE A 447 -20.79 -11.49 -16.80
N ASN A 448 -22.11 -11.51 -16.74
CA ASN A 448 -22.95 -10.43 -17.26
C ASN A 448 -23.99 -10.03 -16.20
N LYS A 449 -24.90 -9.13 -16.57
CA LYS A 449 -26.17 -8.91 -15.90
C LYS A 449 -27.31 -9.47 -16.75
#